data_AF-A0A1S4C210-F1
#
_entry.id   AF-A0A1S4C210-F1
#
_cell.length_a   1.000
_cell.length_b   1.000
_cell.length_c   1.000
_cell.angle_alpha   90.00
_cell.angle_beta   90.00
_cell.angle_gamma   90.00
#
_symmetry.space_group_name_H-M   'P 1'
#
loop_
_entity.id
_entity.type
_entity.pdbx_description
1 polymer ?
#
loop_
_entity_poly.entity_id
_entity_poly.type
_entity_poly.pdbx_seq_one_letter_code
_entity_poly.pdbx_strand_id
1 'polypeptide(L)'
;MPSPSGRLEKPTVPEGLERSQTIGQKIMGNMMDNRFIRSFTSKPKIQVSDNLPPSPSKLLPDDTEPEARDEDESSMLATIRSKCITQLLLLSAIDSIQKKYWNKLKPTHKITIMDILFSVLEFAASYNSYSNLRLRMRQIPAERPPFNLLRQELAGTSIYLDILQKTTDGINSIREESTETTVAQKGNSLMNNDAAPNDKFQQSGSIEEDKFQQIAEEKLVSFCGQVLREASDFQSCTAESANMDVHRVLELRSPIIVKVLRGMCFMNSQIFRSHLREFYPLITKLVCCDQMDVRGSLADLFNMQLNPLLA
;
A
#
# COMPACT_ATOMS: atom_id res chain seq x y z
N MET A 1 -54.35 -27.38 35.15
CA MET A 1 -55.14 -27.09 33.93
C MET A 1 -56.34 -26.25 34.35
N PRO A 2 -56.73 -25.17 33.65
CA PRO A 2 -56.42 -24.84 32.24
C PRO A 2 -55.79 -23.43 32.01
N SER A 3 -55.31 -23.23 30.78
CA SER A 3 -54.90 -21.96 30.15
C SER A 3 -56.10 -21.06 29.79
N PRO A 4 -55.88 -19.83 29.28
CA PRO A 4 -56.01 -19.67 27.83
C PRO A 4 -55.04 -18.70 27.11
N SER A 5 -54.98 -18.98 25.81
CA SER A 5 -54.31 -18.38 24.65
C SER A 5 -54.35 -16.84 24.45
N GLY A 6 -53.18 -16.27 24.12
CA GLY A 6 -52.89 -15.74 22.77
C GLY A 6 -53.25 -14.30 22.40
N ARG A 7 -52.25 -13.41 22.31
CA ARG A 7 -52.00 -12.53 21.13
C ARG A 7 -50.62 -11.86 21.20
N LEU A 8 -49.87 -11.96 20.11
CA LEU A 8 -48.59 -11.29 19.86
C LEU A 8 -48.86 -9.83 19.47
N GLU A 9 -48.34 -8.86 20.22
CA GLU A 9 -48.25 -7.45 19.79
C GLU A 9 -46.80 -7.12 19.41
N LYS A 10 -46.67 -6.52 18.24
CA LYS A 10 -45.43 -6.13 17.56
C LYS A 10 -45.13 -4.67 17.93
N PRO A 11 -43.92 -4.29 18.38
CA PRO A 11 -43.53 -2.89 18.40
C PRO A 11 -42.81 -2.51 17.10
N THR A 12 -43.32 -1.43 16.53
CA THR A 12 -42.89 -0.67 15.37
C THR A 12 -41.43 -0.19 15.51
N VAL A 13 -40.61 -0.46 14.50
CA VAL A 13 -39.26 0.10 14.34
C VAL A 13 -39.38 1.46 13.65
N PRO A 14 -38.84 2.56 14.21
CA PRO A 14 -38.62 3.78 13.43
C PRO A 14 -37.35 3.64 12.60
N GLU A 15 -37.53 4.04 11.36
CA GLU A 15 -36.62 4.13 10.24
C GLU A 15 -35.47 5.12 10.52
N GLY A 16 -34.26 4.79 10.05
CA GLY A 16 -33.15 5.74 9.90
C GLY A 16 -31.98 5.60 10.87
N LEU A 17 -31.06 4.67 10.58
CA LEU A 17 -29.66 4.80 11.01
C LEU A 17 -28.75 4.46 9.82
N GLU A 18 -28.42 5.51 9.06
CA GLU A 18 -27.38 5.53 8.03
C GLU A 18 -26.06 5.04 8.64
N ARG A 19 -25.78 3.76 8.44
CA ARG A 19 -24.53 3.12 8.82
C ARG A 19 -23.44 3.66 7.89
N SER A 20 -22.63 4.58 8.40
CA SER A 20 -21.42 5.11 7.77
C SER A 20 -20.58 3.96 7.17
N GLN A 21 -20.67 3.79 5.85
CA GLN A 21 -19.83 2.88 5.07
C GLN A 21 -18.57 3.64 4.66
N THR A 22 -17.41 3.10 5.04
CA THR A 22 -16.11 3.63 4.60
C THR A 22 -15.93 3.38 3.09
N ILE A 23 -15.30 4.33 2.38
CA ILE A 23 -15.04 4.27 0.93
C ILE A 23 -14.46 2.92 0.44
N GLY A 24 -13.66 2.23 1.25
CA GLY A 24 -13.12 0.91 0.93
C GLY A 24 -14.16 -0.23 0.83
N GLN A 25 -15.29 -0.12 1.53
CA GLN A 25 -16.39 -1.09 1.44
C GLN A 25 -17.21 -0.91 0.15
N LYS A 26 -17.30 0.32 -0.35
CA LYS A 26 -18.01 0.65 -1.60
C LYS A 26 -17.24 0.15 -2.84
N ILE A 27 -15.93 0.00 -2.75
CA ILE A 27 -15.07 -0.48 -3.84
C ILE A 27 -15.06 -2.02 -3.91
N MET A 28 -15.13 -2.72 -2.77
CA MET A 28 -15.20 -4.19 -2.74
C MET A 28 -16.51 -4.72 -3.36
N GLY A 29 -17.63 -4.00 -3.17
CA GLY A 29 -18.91 -4.33 -3.79
C GLY A 29 -18.87 -4.30 -5.33
N ASN A 30 -18.18 -3.33 -5.91
CA ASN A 30 -18.08 -3.19 -7.38
C ASN A 30 -17.00 -4.06 -8.03
N MET A 31 -16.07 -4.65 -7.26
CA MET A 31 -15.00 -5.48 -7.81
C MET A 31 -15.41 -6.94 -8.02
N MET A 32 -16.45 -7.42 -7.30
CA MET A 32 -17.06 -8.71 -7.61
C MET A 32 -17.78 -8.71 -8.96
N ASP A 33 -18.35 -7.56 -9.35
CA ASP A 33 -19.15 -7.40 -10.57
C ASP A 33 -18.33 -7.03 -11.81
N ASN A 34 -17.12 -6.47 -11.66
CA ASN A 34 -16.22 -6.17 -12.78
C ASN A 34 -15.36 -7.36 -13.24
N ARG A 35 -15.75 -8.60 -12.89
CA ARG A 35 -15.01 -9.82 -13.23
C ARG A 35 -15.06 -10.24 -14.71
N PHE A 36 -15.66 -9.43 -15.60
CA PHE A 36 -15.89 -9.76 -17.01
C PHE A 36 -15.64 -8.64 -18.03
N ILE A 37 -14.60 -7.80 -17.91
CA ILE A 37 -14.11 -7.04 -19.08
C ILE A 37 -12.58 -6.99 -19.06
N ARG A 38 -11.95 -7.93 -19.77
CA ARG A 38 -10.97 -7.73 -20.86
C ARG A 38 -10.16 -9.02 -21.07
N SER A 39 -10.80 -9.97 -21.73
CA SER A 39 -10.16 -11.11 -22.37
C SER A 39 -9.12 -10.64 -23.40
N PHE A 40 -7.85 -10.97 -23.21
CA PHE A 40 -6.85 -10.98 -24.27
C PHE A 40 -6.38 -12.42 -24.52
N THR A 41 -7.09 -13.04 -25.46
CA THR A 41 -6.69 -14.13 -26.38
C THR A 41 -5.79 -15.27 -25.90
N SER A 42 -6.36 -16.48 -25.80
CA SER A 42 -5.91 -17.68 -26.57
C SER A 42 -6.86 -18.87 -26.37
N LYS A 43 -7.43 -19.39 -27.47
CA LYS A 43 -8.07 -20.73 -27.56
C LYS A 43 -6.99 -21.81 -27.83
N PRO A 44 -7.23 -23.08 -27.48
CA PRO A 44 -7.87 -24.05 -28.41
C PRO A 44 -8.93 -24.91 -27.68
N LYS A 45 -10.06 -25.39 -28.22
CA LYS A 45 -10.55 -25.97 -29.49
C LYS A 45 -10.70 -27.52 -29.42
N ILE A 46 -11.98 -27.91 -29.26
CA ILE A 46 -12.71 -29.09 -29.77
C ILE A 46 -12.73 -30.38 -28.96
N GLN A 47 -13.98 -30.69 -28.58
CA GLN A 47 -14.55 -31.94 -28.12
C GLN A 47 -15.29 -32.57 -29.32
N VAL A 48 -15.12 -33.86 -29.58
CA VAL A 48 -16.04 -34.67 -30.41
C VAL A 48 -16.31 -35.98 -29.68
N SER A 49 -17.61 -36.30 -29.64
CA SER A 49 -18.33 -37.37 -28.95
C SER A 49 -18.08 -38.76 -29.54
N ASP A 50 -18.24 -39.84 -28.76
CA ASP A 50 -19.36 -40.80 -28.97
C ASP A 50 -19.32 -42.12 -28.13
N ASN A 51 -20.52 -42.47 -27.63
CA ASN A 51 -21.14 -43.82 -27.48
C ASN A 51 -21.18 -44.61 -26.13
N LEU A 52 -22.33 -44.44 -25.44
CA LEU A 52 -23.26 -45.31 -24.65
C LEU A 52 -22.85 -46.61 -23.86
N PRO A 53 -23.59 -46.98 -22.76
CA PRO A 53 -23.34 -48.07 -21.78
C PRO A 53 -24.42 -49.23 -21.88
N PRO A 54 -24.68 -50.21 -20.93
CA PRO A 54 -25.03 -50.01 -19.49
C PRO A 54 -24.81 -51.17 -18.42
N SER A 55 -24.94 -50.79 -17.13
CA SER A 55 -25.53 -51.53 -15.95
C SER A 55 -24.69 -52.50 -15.05
N PRO A 56 -25.12 -52.86 -13.81
CA PRO A 56 -25.31 -51.99 -12.62
C PRO A 56 -24.87 -52.65 -11.27
N SER A 57 -24.73 -51.90 -10.17
CA SER A 57 -24.97 -52.39 -8.79
C SER A 57 -25.27 -51.22 -7.84
N LYS A 58 -26.38 -51.35 -7.11
CA LYS A 58 -27.00 -50.34 -6.22
C LYS A 58 -26.52 -50.52 -4.77
N LEU A 59 -26.30 -49.44 -4.02
CA LEU A 59 -27.10 -48.98 -2.85
C LEU A 59 -26.37 -47.89 -2.03
N LEU A 60 -27.14 -46.85 -1.70
CA LEU A 60 -26.91 -45.51 -1.10
C LEU A 60 -26.59 -45.51 0.42
N PRO A 61 -26.58 -44.36 1.13
CA PRO A 61 -25.80 -43.13 0.96
C PRO A 61 -25.10 -42.71 2.28
N ASP A 62 -24.01 -41.94 2.23
CA ASP A 62 -23.63 -41.11 3.38
C ASP A 62 -23.10 -39.76 2.88
N ASP A 63 -23.63 -38.70 3.47
CA ASP A 63 -23.40 -37.30 3.12
C ASP A 63 -21.93 -36.94 3.38
N THR A 64 -21.18 -36.58 2.34
CA THR A 64 -20.00 -35.71 2.47
C THR A 64 -19.61 -35.14 1.11
N GLU A 65 -20.21 -34.02 0.72
CA GLU A 65 -19.53 -33.06 -0.15
C GLU A 65 -18.69 -32.10 0.71
N PRO A 66 -17.35 -32.26 0.69
CA PRO A 66 -16.47 -31.10 0.86
C PRO A 66 -15.47 -30.91 -0.31
N GLU A 67 -15.42 -31.79 -1.31
CA GLU A 67 -14.26 -31.85 -2.22
C GLU A 67 -14.25 -30.82 -3.36
N ALA A 68 -15.41 -30.29 -3.79
CA ALA A 68 -15.44 -29.35 -4.92
C ALA A 68 -14.95 -27.93 -4.57
N ARG A 69 -15.09 -27.48 -3.32
CA ARG A 69 -14.68 -26.12 -2.91
C ARG A 69 -13.17 -26.02 -2.67
N ASP A 70 -12.57 -27.06 -2.09
CA ASP A 70 -11.14 -27.07 -1.76
C ASP A 70 -10.26 -27.18 -3.03
N GLU A 71 -10.71 -27.92 -4.06
CA GLU A 71 -9.99 -28.02 -5.33
C GLU A 71 -10.03 -26.71 -6.14
N ASP A 72 -11.18 -26.03 -6.18
CA ASP A 72 -11.36 -24.74 -6.85
C ASP A 72 -10.57 -23.62 -6.14
N GLU A 73 -10.56 -23.58 -4.81
CA GLU A 73 -9.73 -22.65 -4.04
C GLU A 73 -8.23 -22.91 -4.24
N SER A 74 -7.81 -24.17 -4.26
CA SER A 74 -6.42 -24.57 -4.55
C SER A 74 -5.96 -24.16 -5.95
N SER A 75 -6.82 -24.32 -6.96
CA SER A 75 -6.57 -23.88 -8.34
C SER A 75 -6.47 -22.35 -8.47
N MET A 76 -7.35 -21.63 -7.76
CA MET A 76 -7.29 -20.17 -7.69
C MET A 76 -6.01 -19.69 -7.00
N LEU A 77 -5.61 -20.32 -5.89
CA LEU A 77 -4.37 -20.03 -5.18
C LEU A 77 -3.12 -20.33 -6.03
N ALA A 78 -3.13 -21.40 -6.83
CA ALA A 78 -2.06 -21.70 -7.78
C ALA A 78 -1.93 -20.63 -8.88
N THR A 79 -3.07 -20.14 -9.37
CA THR A 79 -3.11 -19.03 -10.35
C THR A 79 -2.60 -17.73 -9.74
N ILE A 80 -3.03 -17.40 -8.51
CA ILE A 80 -2.56 -16.23 -7.76
C ILE A 80 -1.04 -16.33 -7.55
N ARG A 81 -0.54 -17.48 -7.11
CA ARG A 81 0.88 -17.73 -6.89
C ARG A 81 1.71 -17.50 -8.15
N SER A 82 1.25 -18.02 -9.28
CA SER A 82 1.91 -17.84 -10.59
C SER A 82 1.96 -16.38 -11.00
N LYS A 83 0.88 -15.62 -10.80
CA LYS A 83 0.85 -14.17 -11.04
C LYS A 83 1.82 -13.41 -10.13
N CYS A 84 1.89 -13.76 -8.84
CA CYS A 84 2.81 -13.14 -7.89
C CYS A 84 4.28 -13.39 -8.25
N ILE A 85 4.61 -14.58 -8.75
CA ILE A 85 5.98 -14.87 -9.23
C ILE A 85 6.35 -13.93 -10.38
N THR A 86 5.46 -13.77 -11.36
CA THR A 86 5.69 -12.84 -12.48
C THR A 86 5.80 -11.39 -12.00
N GLN A 87 4.97 -10.97 -11.03
CA GLN A 87 5.04 -9.63 -10.44
C GLN A 87 6.35 -9.39 -9.65
N LEU A 88 6.90 -10.40 -8.96
CA LEU A 88 8.21 -10.31 -8.31
C LEU A 88 9.36 -10.16 -9.31
N LEU A 89 9.27 -10.85 -10.46
CA LEU A 89 10.23 -10.65 -11.56
C LEU A 89 10.13 -9.23 -12.14
N LEU A 90 8.91 -8.72 -12.31
CA LEU A 90 8.68 -7.33 -12.73
C LEU A 90 9.28 -6.34 -11.73
N LEU A 91 9.08 -6.54 -10.42
CA LEU A 91 9.70 -5.70 -9.38
C LEU A 91 11.23 -5.69 -9.49
N SER A 92 11.83 -6.86 -9.71
CA SER A 92 13.29 -7.00 -9.88
C SER A 92 13.80 -6.27 -11.13
N ALA A 93 13.01 -6.30 -12.21
CA ALA A 93 13.30 -5.55 -13.44
C ALA A 93 13.18 -4.04 -13.22
N ILE A 94 12.11 -3.57 -12.56
CA ILE A 94 11.91 -2.16 -12.20
C ILE A 94 13.07 -1.68 -11.32
N ASP A 95 13.47 -2.45 -10.31
CA ASP A 95 14.62 -2.13 -9.43
C ASP A 95 15.94 -2.01 -10.23
N SER A 96 16.14 -2.88 -11.21
CA SER A 96 17.32 -2.80 -12.08
C SER A 96 17.28 -1.57 -13.01
N ILE A 97 16.11 -1.23 -13.55
CA ILE A 97 15.92 -0.06 -14.42
C ILE A 97 16.16 1.22 -13.63
N GLN A 98 15.53 1.35 -12.46
CA GLN A 98 15.66 2.53 -11.62
C GLN A 98 17.09 2.71 -11.08
N LYS A 99 17.85 1.63 -10.82
CA LYS A 99 19.26 1.78 -10.39
C LYS A 99 20.18 2.20 -11.53
N LYS A 100 19.99 1.65 -12.73
CA LYS A 100 20.94 1.83 -13.85
C LYS A 100 20.62 2.99 -14.77
N TYR A 101 19.34 3.36 -14.90
CA TYR A 101 18.88 4.25 -15.96
C TYR A 101 18.05 5.44 -15.47
N TRP A 102 17.88 5.67 -14.15
CA TRP A 102 17.02 6.73 -13.61
C TRP A 102 17.26 8.11 -14.23
N ASN A 103 18.51 8.53 -14.31
CA ASN A 103 18.90 9.85 -14.81
C ASN A 103 18.70 10.01 -16.33
N LYS A 104 18.47 8.90 -17.05
CA LYS A 104 18.20 8.88 -18.49
C LYS A 104 16.70 8.83 -18.81
N LEU A 105 15.84 8.65 -17.80
CA LEU A 105 14.40 8.57 -17.97
C LEU A 105 13.78 9.97 -17.98
N LYS A 106 12.84 10.19 -18.90
CA LYS A 106 11.98 11.38 -18.90
C LYS A 106 11.10 11.39 -17.64
N PRO A 107 10.71 12.58 -17.13
CA PRO A 107 9.81 12.69 -15.96
C PRO A 107 8.52 11.87 -16.10
N THR A 108 7.91 11.87 -17.29
CA THR A 108 6.70 11.06 -17.58
C THR A 108 6.91 9.56 -17.38
N HIS A 109 8.07 9.03 -17.77
CA HIS A 109 8.41 7.62 -17.57
C HIS A 109 8.69 7.32 -16.08
N LYS A 110 9.33 8.26 -15.36
CA LYS A 110 9.55 8.11 -13.91
C LYS A 110 8.22 8.02 -13.16
N ILE A 111 7.25 8.89 -13.47
CA ILE A 111 5.90 8.86 -12.91
C ILE A 111 5.21 7.53 -13.24
N THR A 112 5.28 7.09 -14.50
CA THR A 112 4.69 5.81 -14.92
C THR A 112 5.26 4.62 -14.12
N ILE A 113 6.58 4.61 -13.87
CA ILE A 113 7.23 3.59 -13.04
C ILE A 113 6.71 3.66 -11.60
N MET A 114 6.60 4.86 -11.02
CA MET A 114 6.04 5.05 -9.68
C MET A 114 4.60 4.52 -9.61
N ASP A 115 3.76 4.80 -10.60
CA ASP A 115 2.36 4.37 -10.62
C ASP A 115 2.22 2.85 -10.81
N ILE A 116 3.00 2.25 -11.70
CA ILE A 116 3.03 0.78 -11.88
C ILE A 116 3.48 0.11 -10.58
N LEU A 117 4.56 0.61 -9.97
CA LEU A 117 5.09 0.06 -8.74
C LEU A 117 4.09 0.21 -7.59
N PHE A 118 3.44 1.37 -7.47
CA PHE A 118 2.40 1.60 -6.48
C PHE A 118 1.21 0.67 -6.69
N SER A 119 0.76 0.42 -7.92
CA SER A 119 -0.33 -0.53 -8.21
C SER A 119 0.01 -1.97 -7.79
N VAL A 120 1.24 -2.42 -8.07
CA VAL A 120 1.73 -3.75 -7.65
C VAL A 120 1.79 -3.85 -6.12
N LEU A 121 2.19 -2.77 -5.46
CA LEU A 121 2.29 -2.68 -4.01
C LEU A 121 0.91 -2.63 -3.34
N GLU A 122 0.00 -1.81 -3.84
CA GLU A 122 -1.37 -1.63 -3.34
C GLU A 122 -2.14 -2.96 -3.40
N PHE A 123 -2.00 -3.72 -4.49
CA PHE A 123 -2.58 -5.05 -4.59
C PHE A 123 -2.07 -5.99 -3.48
N ALA A 124 -0.75 -6.01 -3.25
CA ALA A 124 -0.15 -6.86 -2.22
C ALA A 124 -0.57 -6.40 -0.81
N ALA A 125 -0.58 -5.09 -0.55
CA ALA A 125 -0.99 -4.49 0.71
C ALA A 125 -2.47 -4.75 1.03
N SER A 126 -3.36 -4.64 0.03
CA SER A 126 -4.78 -4.95 0.19
C SER A 126 -5.01 -6.41 0.59
N TYR A 127 -4.30 -7.34 -0.08
CA TYR A 127 -4.36 -8.76 0.26
C TYR A 127 -3.76 -9.07 1.64
N ASN A 128 -2.68 -8.39 2.01
CA ASN A 128 -1.98 -8.53 3.29
C ASN A 128 -2.51 -7.56 4.37
N SER A 129 -3.66 -6.93 4.16
CA SER A 129 -4.23 -6.04 5.16
C SER A 129 -4.48 -6.77 6.47
N TYR A 130 -4.41 -6.04 7.57
CA TYR A 130 -4.54 -6.61 8.91
C TYR A 130 -5.82 -7.44 9.09
N SER A 131 -6.95 -6.97 8.56
CA SER A 131 -8.23 -7.68 8.61
C SER A 131 -8.19 -9.00 7.82
N ASN A 132 -7.65 -8.98 6.60
CA ASN A 132 -7.54 -10.14 5.73
C ASN A 132 -6.55 -11.18 6.27
N LEU A 133 -5.42 -10.74 6.83
CA LEU A 133 -4.47 -11.64 7.51
C LEU A 133 -5.11 -12.27 8.74
N ARG A 134 -5.80 -11.48 9.58
CA ARG A 134 -6.48 -11.97 10.77
C ARG A 134 -7.55 -13.00 10.44
N LEU A 135 -8.33 -12.76 9.38
CA LEU A 135 -9.35 -13.70 8.91
C LEU A 135 -8.71 -15.05 8.53
N ARG A 136 -7.63 -15.01 7.75
CA ARG A 136 -6.91 -16.22 7.31
C ARG A 136 -6.25 -16.97 8.47
N MET A 137 -5.69 -16.25 9.44
CA MET A 137 -5.11 -16.88 10.64
C MET A 137 -6.15 -17.63 11.48
N ARG A 138 -7.38 -17.12 11.54
CA ARG A 138 -8.48 -17.77 12.27
C ARG A 138 -9.08 -18.95 11.52
N GLN A 139 -9.24 -18.81 10.21
CA GLN A 139 -9.95 -19.80 9.39
C GLN A 139 -9.07 -20.96 8.94
N ILE A 140 -7.76 -20.75 8.80
CA ILE A 140 -6.85 -21.77 8.25
C ILE A 140 -5.61 -21.91 9.14
N PRO A 141 -5.68 -22.69 10.24
CA PRO A 141 -4.59 -22.80 11.20
C PRO A 141 -3.28 -23.38 10.63
N ALA A 142 -3.38 -24.22 9.59
CA ALA A 142 -2.25 -24.94 8.99
C ALA A 142 -1.67 -24.29 7.72
N GLU A 143 -2.45 -23.48 7.00
CA GLU A 143 -2.00 -22.88 5.74
C GLU A 143 -1.43 -21.48 6.01
N ARG A 144 -0.15 -21.31 5.68
CA ARG A 144 0.47 -19.98 5.77
C ARG A 144 -0.07 -19.08 4.64
N PRO A 145 -0.21 -17.77 4.88
CA PRO A 145 -0.37 -16.79 3.81
C PRO A 145 0.58 -17.08 2.65
N PRO A 146 0.16 -16.89 1.37
CA PRO A 146 1.06 -17.04 0.24
C PRO A 146 2.28 -16.12 0.44
N PHE A 147 3.41 -16.72 0.80
CA PHE A 147 4.62 -16.03 1.22
C PHE A 147 5.13 -15.04 0.16
N ASN A 148 4.83 -15.32 -1.11
CA ASN A 148 5.18 -14.46 -2.23
C ASN A 148 4.51 -13.08 -2.13
N LEU A 149 3.30 -12.96 -1.58
CA LEU A 149 2.62 -11.66 -1.47
C LEU A 149 3.21 -10.80 -0.35
N LEU A 150 3.59 -11.38 0.79
CA LEU A 150 4.32 -10.65 1.83
C LEU A 150 5.70 -10.20 1.33
N ARG A 151 6.41 -11.07 0.60
CA ARG A 151 7.67 -10.72 -0.06
C ARG A 151 7.49 -9.63 -1.10
N GLN A 152 6.43 -9.70 -1.91
CA GLN A 152 6.12 -8.72 -2.94
C GLN A 152 5.84 -7.36 -2.33
N GLU A 153 5.05 -7.31 -1.25
CA GLU A 153 4.78 -6.06 -0.55
C GLU A 153 6.05 -5.46 0.05
N LEU A 154 6.89 -6.28 0.70
CA LEU A 154 8.15 -5.82 1.29
C LEU A 154 9.13 -5.32 0.23
N ALA A 155 9.31 -6.09 -0.86
CA ALA A 155 10.16 -5.70 -1.98
C ALA A 155 9.63 -4.43 -2.67
N GLY A 156 8.33 -4.37 -2.94
CA GLY A 156 7.66 -3.22 -3.52
C GLY A 156 7.85 -1.97 -2.66
N THR A 157 7.63 -2.08 -1.35
CA THR A 157 7.86 -1.00 -0.37
C THR A 157 9.30 -0.50 -0.43
N SER A 158 10.28 -1.42 -0.44
CA SER A 158 11.69 -1.04 -0.49
C SER A 158 12.05 -0.27 -1.76
N ILE A 159 11.59 -0.74 -2.92
CA ILE A 159 11.90 -0.11 -4.21
C ILE A 159 11.17 1.23 -4.32
N TYR A 160 9.93 1.29 -3.83
CA TYR A 160 9.10 2.50 -3.93
C TYR A 160 9.68 3.63 -3.08
N LEU A 161 10.08 3.33 -1.84
CA LEU A 161 10.77 4.30 -0.97
C LEU A 161 12.08 4.78 -1.59
N ASP A 162 12.91 3.89 -2.15
CA ASP A 162 14.17 4.25 -2.80
C ASP A 162 13.96 5.20 -3.98
N ILE A 163 12.95 4.93 -4.82
CA ILE A 163 12.59 5.79 -5.96
C ILE A 163 12.09 7.17 -5.47
N LEU A 164 11.21 7.19 -4.47
CA LEU A 164 10.61 8.42 -3.97
C LEU A 164 11.65 9.29 -3.28
N GLN A 165 12.45 8.72 -2.37
CA GLN A 165 13.51 9.43 -1.65
C GLN A 165 14.51 10.06 -2.61
N LYS A 166 15.09 9.24 -3.50
CA LYS A 166 16.01 9.70 -4.54
C LYS A 166 15.43 10.79 -5.41
N THR A 167 14.13 10.75 -5.67
CA THR A 167 13.46 11.83 -6.38
C THR A 167 13.47 13.07 -5.49
N THR A 168 12.91 12.98 -4.29
CA THR A 168 12.74 14.10 -3.35
C THR A 168 14.02 14.73 -2.79
N ASP A 169 15.18 14.06 -2.88
CA ASP A 169 16.47 14.54 -2.35
C ASP A 169 16.88 15.91 -2.91
N GLY A 170 16.48 16.22 -4.15
CA GLY A 170 16.76 17.51 -4.81
C GLY A 170 16.06 18.75 -4.22
N ILE A 171 15.09 18.62 -3.30
CA ILE A 171 14.32 19.77 -2.77
C ILE A 171 15.21 20.77 -2.01
N ASN A 172 16.34 20.33 -1.46
CA ASN A 172 17.22 21.18 -0.64
C ASN A 172 17.85 22.34 -1.41
N SER A 173 18.10 22.21 -2.72
CA SER A 173 18.82 23.23 -3.49
C SER A 173 17.98 24.48 -3.81
N ILE A 174 16.65 24.38 -3.81
CA ILE A 174 15.77 25.39 -4.44
C ILE A 174 15.18 26.36 -3.40
N ARG A 175 15.00 25.90 -2.16
CA ARG A 175 14.41 26.73 -1.08
C ARG A 175 15.41 27.67 -0.40
N GLU A 176 16.71 27.35 -0.40
CA GLU A 176 17.71 28.23 0.22
C GLU A 176 18.02 29.44 -0.67
N GLU A 177 18.10 29.26 -1.99
CA GLU A 177 18.38 30.35 -2.96
C GLU A 177 17.27 31.41 -3.03
N SER A 178 16.03 31.06 -2.68
CA SER A 178 14.89 31.98 -2.68
C SER A 178 14.76 32.82 -1.39
N THR A 179 15.58 32.57 -0.37
CA THR A 179 15.49 33.28 0.93
C THR A 179 16.61 34.29 1.20
N GLU A 180 17.69 34.30 0.43
CA GLU A 180 18.85 35.19 0.69
C GLU A 180 18.81 36.56 -0.03
N THR A 181 17.85 36.82 -0.93
CA THR A 181 17.89 38.03 -1.77
C THR A 181 17.21 39.29 -1.19
N THR A 182 16.78 39.30 0.07
CA THR A 182 15.98 40.44 0.60
C THR A 182 16.47 41.10 1.88
N VAL A 183 17.78 41.16 2.18
CA VAL A 183 18.27 42.20 3.14
C VAL A 183 19.72 42.59 2.85
N ALA A 184 19.95 43.57 1.96
CA ALA A 184 20.94 44.65 2.14
C ALA A 184 21.04 45.52 0.87
N GLN A 185 20.46 46.71 0.93
CA GLN A 185 20.54 47.74 -0.11
C GLN A 185 21.36 48.92 0.42
N LYS A 186 22.52 49.23 -0.21
CA LYS A 186 22.95 50.60 -0.56
C LYS A 186 24.34 50.65 -1.21
N GLY A 187 24.43 51.28 -2.39
CA GLY A 187 25.69 51.85 -2.91
C GLY A 187 25.80 51.82 -4.45
N ASN A 188 25.41 52.92 -5.09
CA ASN A 188 25.42 53.23 -6.53
C ASN A 188 26.62 52.75 -7.38
N SER A 189 26.39 52.37 -8.65
CA SER A 189 26.99 53.05 -9.83
C SER A 189 26.38 52.56 -11.16
N LEU A 190 26.61 53.36 -12.20
CA LEU A 190 25.90 53.55 -13.47
C LEU A 190 26.36 52.61 -14.63
N MET A 191 25.42 52.29 -15.53
CA MET A 191 25.55 52.00 -16.98
C MET A 191 26.24 50.70 -17.49
N ASN A 192 25.46 49.80 -18.13
CA ASN A 192 25.31 49.73 -19.60
C ASN A 192 24.44 48.53 -20.05
N ASN A 193 23.71 48.73 -21.14
CA ASN A 193 22.83 47.77 -21.80
C ASN A 193 23.61 46.72 -22.63
N ASP A 194 22.84 45.71 -23.05
CA ASP A 194 23.04 44.85 -24.23
C ASP A 194 23.68 43.47 -24.00
N ALA A 195 22.84 42.51 -23.58
CA ALA A 195 22.68 41.21 -24.26
C ALA A 195 21.63 40.34 -23.54
N ALA A 196 20.43 40.25 -24.11
CA ALA A 196 19.62 39.04 -24.05
C ALA A 196 19.47 38.58 -25.51
N PRO A 197 19.43 37.27 -25.84
CA PRO A 197 18.54 36.32 -25.16
C PRO A 197 19.00 34.85 -25.13
N ASN A 198 18.93 34.18 -23.97
CA ASN A 198 18.48 32.77 -23.90
C ASN A 198 18.37 32.28 -22.45
N ASP A 199 17.28 32.67 -21.77
CA ASP A 199 16.98 32.16 -20.41
C ASP A 199 15.66 31.33 -20.36
N LYS A 200 15.00 31.15 -21.51
CA LYS A 200 13.74 30.39 -21.58
C LYS A 200 13.93 28.87 -21.65
N PHE A 201 15.10 28.39 -22.09
CA PHE A 201 15.36 26.95 -22.23
C PHE A 201 15.76 26.26 -20.92
N GLN A 202 16.41 26.97 -19.99
CA GLN A 202 16.75 26.44 -18.65
C GLN A 202 15.57 26.53 -17.68
N GLN A 203 14.78 27.61 -17.77
CA GLN A 203 13.61 27.80 -16.90
C GLN A 203 12.52 26.73 -17.13
N SER A 204 12.28 26.31 -18.37
CA SER A 204 11.34 25.22 -18.70
C SER A 204 11.71 23.86 -18.10
N GLY A 205 13.01 23.55 -18.00
CA GLY A 205 13.50 22.30 -17.42
C GLY A 205 13.29 22.26 -15.91
N SER A 206 13.60 23.35 -15.22
CA SER A 206 13.41 23.47 -13.76
C SER A 206 11.94 23.32 -13.34
N ILE A 207 11.00 23.94 -14.07
CA ILE A 207 9.56 23.90 -13.73
C ILE A 207 8.99 22.49 -13.86
N GLU A 208 9.42 21.71 -14.86
CA GLU A 208 8.98 20.31 -15.00
C GLU A 208 9.60 19.40 -13.95
N GLU A 209 10.84 19.67 -13.54
CA GLU A 209 11.54 18.96 -12.47
C GLU A 209 10.90 19.23 -11.11
N ASP A 210 10.56 20.49 -10.81
CA ASP A 210 9.85 20.90 -9.58
C ASP A 210 8.47 20.26 -9.45
N LYS A 211 7.70 20.23 -10.54
CA LYS A 211 6.39 19.57 -10.55
C LYS A 211 6.50 18.08 -10.30
N PHE A 212 7.49 17.43 -10.90
CA PHE A 212 7.74 16.00 -10.68
C PHE A 212 8.17 15.73 -9.23
N GLN A 213 9.02 16.58 -8.67
CA GLN A 213 9.46 16.56 -7.29
C GLN A 213 8.28 16.64 -6.31
N GLN A 214 7.36 17.56 -6.56
CA GLN A 214 6.14 17.73 -5.76
C GLN A 214 5.25 16.48 -5.81
N ILE A 215 5.05 15.89 -6.99
CA ILE A 215 4.29 14.64 -7.13
C ILE A 215 4.94 13.51 -6.32
N ALA A 216 6.27 13.43 -6.32
CA ALA A 216 7.00 12.43 -5.53
C ALA A 216 6.89 12.70 -4.02
N GLU A 217 6.95 13.95 -3.58
CA GLU A 217 6.71 14.34 -2.19
C GLU A 217 5.31 13.89 -1.73
N GLU A 218 4.27 14.25 -2.49
CA GLU A 218 2.89 13.88 -2.18
C GLU A 218 2.71 12.35 -2.08
N LYS A 219 3.30 11.61 -3.02
CA LYS A 219 3.29 10.14 -3.01
C LYS A 219 4.04 9.56 -1.81
N LEU A 220 5.18 10.13 -1.44
CA LEU A 220 5.99 9.69 -0.29
C LEU A 220 5.26 9.91 1.02
N VAL A 221 4.72 11.11 1.22
CA VAL A 221 4.00 11.48 2.44
C VAL A 221 2.74 10.63 2.60
N SER A 222 1.94 10.52 1.54
CA SER A 222 0.73 9.69 1.51
C SER A 222 1.03 8.23 1.82
N PHE A 223 2.07 7.67 1.20
CA PHE A 223 2.46 6.27 1.42
C PHE A 223 2.93 6.00 2.85
N CYS A 224 3.86 6.82 3.36
CA CYS A 224 4.34 6.70 4.75
C CYS A 224 3.18 6.87 5.74
N GLY A 225 2.37 7.92 5.57
CA GLY A 225 1.22 8.21 6.41
C GLY A 225 0.21 7.06 6.43
N GLN A 226 -0.09 6.46 5.28
CA GLN A 226 -1.02 5.34 5.18
C GLN A 226 -0.52 4.10 5.94
N VAL A 227 0.75 3.71 5.76
CA VAL A 227 1.31 2.55 6.47
C VAL A 227 1.33 2.76 7.98
N LEU A 228 1.72 3.95 8.45
CA LEU A 228 1.71 4.28 9.88
C LEU A 228 0.28 4.30 10.44
N ARG A 229 -0.69 4.83 9.67
CA ARG A 229 -2.11 4.87 10.05
C ARG A 229 -2.66 3.47 10.22
N GLU A 230 -2.49 2.59 9.23
CA GLU A 230 -2.92 1.20 9.30
C GLU A 230 -2.34 0.47 10.51
N ALA A 231 -1.04 0.66 10.77
CA ALA A 231 -0.37 0.05 11.92
C ALA A 231 -0.92 0.58 13.26
N SER A 232 -1.17 1.88 13.35
CA SER A 232 -1.70 2.51 14.56
C SER A 232 -3.16 2.14 14.84
N ASP A 233 -3.99 2.07 13.79
CA ASP A 233 -5.41 1.73 13.90
C ASP A 233 -5.56 0.26 14.28
N PHE A 234 -4.73 -0.63 13.71
CA PHE A 234 -4.72 -2.04 14.11
C PHE A 234 -4.39 -2.23 15.59
N GLN A 235 -3.42 -1.50 16.12
CA GLN A 235 -3.07 -1.55 17.54
C GLN A 235 -4.22 -1.12 18.44
N SER A 236 -4.91 -0.03 18.09
CA SER A 236 -6.04 0.47 18.91
C SER A 236 -7.24 -0.48 18.99
N CYS A 237 -7.40 -1.39 18.02
CA CYS A 237 -8.46 -2.41 18.01
C CYS A 237 -8.10 -3.67 18.84
N THR A 238 -6.90 -3.73 19.40
CA THR A 238 -6.35 -4.92 20.11
C THR A 238 -6.99 -5.18 21.47
N ALA A 239 -7.73 -4.22 22.03
CA ALA A 239 -8.29 -4.34 23.39
C ALA A 239 -9.32 -5.49 23.57
N GLU A 240 -9.91 -6.03 22.50
CA GLU A 240 -11.13 -6.86 22.62
C GLU A 240 -11.11 -8.23 21.91
N SER A 241 -10.04 -8.68 21.25
CA SER A 241 -10.03 -10.01 20.60
C SER A 241 -8.75 -10.81 20.82
N ALA A 242 -8.90 -12.10 21.19
CA ALA A 242 -7.87 -13.11 21.45
C ALA A 242 -6.45 -12.72 20.98
N ASN A 243 -5.62 -12.31 21.94
CA ASN A 243 -4.30 -11.69 21.75
C ASN A 243 -3.36 -12.41 20.77
N MET A 244 -3.48 -13.73 20.60
CA MET A 244 -2.52 -14.52 19.80
C MET A 244 -2.55 -14.19 18.30
N ASP A 245 -3.72 -14.06 17.68
CA ASP A 245 -3.82 -13.72 16.25
C ASP A 245 -3.32 -12.30 16.00
N VAL A 246 -3.61 -11.39 16.91
CA VAL A 246 -3.20 -9.99 16.79
C VAL A 246 -1.67 -9.89 16.80
N HIS A 247 -1.01 -10.56 17.76
CA HIS A 247 0.44 -10.61 17.79
C HIS A 247 1.02 -11.24 16.51
N ARG A 248 0.45 -12.34 16.01
CA ARG A 248 0.94 -13.04 14.83
C ARG A 248 0.76 -12.23 13.53
N VAL A 249 -0.37 -11.53 13.38
CA VAL A 249 -0.58 -10.60 12.24
C VAL A 249 0.41 -9.44 12.33
N LEU A 250 0.59 -8.86 13.52
CA LEU A 250 1.51 -7.75 13.72
C LEU A 250 2.97 -8.16 13.44
N GLU A 251 3.37 -9.37 13.82
CA GLU A 251 4.67 -9.95 13.50
C GLU A 251 4.89 -10.03 11.98
N LEU A 252 3.88 -10.48 11.21
CA LEU A 252 3.98 -10.54 9.75
C LEU A 252 4.04 -9.15 9.09
N ARG A 253 3.42 -8.13 9.69
CA ARG A 253 3.38 -6.75 9.17
C ARG A 253 4.57 -5.91 9.61
N SER A 254 5.20 -6.25 10.74
CA SER A 254 6.34 -5.55 11.33
C SER A 254 7.45 -5.20 10.32
N PRO A 255 7.89 -6.12 9.42
CA PRO A 255 8.95 -5.80 8.45
C PRO A 255 8.60 -4.63 7.52
N ILE A 256 7.33 -4.46 7.15
CA ILE A 256 6.86 -3.36 6.29
C ILE A 256 6.92 -2.05 7.06
N ILE A 257 6.41 -2.03 8.30
CA ILE A 257 6.44 -0.85 9.18
C ILE A 257 7.88 -0.41 9.43
N VAL A 258 8.75 -1.35 9.82
CA VAL A 258 10.17 -1.11 10.04
C VAL A 258 10.82 -0.52 8.79
N LYS A 259 10.50 -1.05 7.61
CA LYS A 259 11.05 -0.55 6.36
C LYS A 259 10.61 0.89 6.07
N VAL A 260 9.34 1.22 6.32
CA VAL A 260 8.81 2.59 6.18
C VAL A 260 9.45 3.53 7.20
N LEU A 261 9.52 3.16 8.48
CA LEU A 261 10.17 3.97 9.52
C LEU A 261 11.63 4.26 9.19
N ARG A 262 12.39 3.24 8.78
CA ARG A 262 13.77 3.41 8.31
C ARG A 262 13.86 4.30 7.08
N GLY A 263 12.89 4.18 6.17
CA GLY A 263 12.79 5.11 5.04
C GLY A 263 12.59 6.55 5.51
N MET A 264 11.69 6.78 6.47
CA MET A 264 11.47 8.11 7.02
C MET A 264 12.72 8.69 7.69
N CYS A 265 13.63 7.87 8.24
CA CYS A 265 14.92 8.35 8.75
C CYS A 265 15.76 9.05 7.68
N PHE A 266 15.71 8.59 6.43
CA PHE A 266 16.43 9.15 5.28
C PHE A 266 15.58 10.11 4.44
N MET A 267 14.37 10.43 4.88
CA MET A 267 13.53 11.41 4.22
C MET A 267 14.18 12.79 4.29
N ASN A 268 14.00 13.59 3.25
CA ASN A 268 14.38 15.00 3.25
C ASN A 268 13.80 15.71 4.49
N SER A 269 14.67 16.40 5.25
CA SER A 269 14.31 17.00 6.54
C SER A 269 13.26 18.10 6.42
N GLN A 270 13.22 18.83 5.29
CA GLN A 270 12.19 19.85 5.06
C GLN A 270 10.83 19.25 4.81
N ILE A 271 10.77 18.13 4.06
CA ILE A 271 9.53 17.38 3.83
C ILE A 271 9.05 16.77 5.16
N PHE A 272 9.95 16.15 5.91
CA PHE A 272 9.59 15.56 7.19
C PHE A 272 9.06 16.64 8.16
N ARG A 273 9.71 17.81 8.20
CA ARG A 273 9.29 18.95 9.03
C ARG A 273 7.93 19.53 8.59
N SER A 274 7.69 19.69 7.28
CA SER A 274 6.42 20.25 6.78
C SER A 274 5.24 19.35 7.11
N HIS A 275 5.43 18.03 7.06
CA HIS A 275 4.39 17.03 7.30
C HIS A 275 4.40 16.42 8.72
N LEU A 276 5.24 16.96 9.62
CA LEU A 276 5.36 16.44 10.99
C LEU A 276 4.02 16.43 11.75
N ARG A 277 3.13 17.40 11.50
CA ARG A 277 1.79 17.46 12.12
C ARG A 277 0.94 16.24 11.77
N GLU A 278 1.10 15.67 10.58
CA GLU A 278 0.40 14.45 10.16
C GLU A 278 1.06 13.21 10.74
N PHE A 279 2.40 13.14 10.71
CA PHE A 279 3.12 11.94 11.15
C PHE A 279 3.15 11.78 12.67
N TYR A 280 3.27 12.86 13.43
CA TYR A 280 3.53 12.81 14.86
C TYR A 280 2.46 12.04 15.67
N PRO A 281 1.14 12.23 15.45
CA PRO A 281 0.11 11.43 16.13
C PRO A 281 0.19 9.93 15.80
N LEU A 282 0.61 9.57 14.58
CA LEU A 282 0.73 8.16 14.17
C LEU A 282 1.97 7.51 14.79
N ILE A 283 3.10 8.21 14.72
CA ILE A 283 4.39 7.81 15.32
C ILE A 283 4.25 7.60 16.84
N THR A 284 3.59 8.52 17.54
CA THR A 284 3.42 8.43 19.00
C THR A 284 2.53 7.25 19.41
N LYS A 285 1.48 6.94 18.64
CA LYS A 285 0.68 5.71 18.87
C LYS A 285 1.53 4.45 18.73
N LEU A 286 2.48 4.41 17.79
CA LEU A 286 3.36 3.26 17.57
C LEU A 286 4.40 3.03 18.68
N VAL A 287 4.60 3.97 19.60
CA VAL A 287 5.50 3.77 20.77
C VAL A 287 5.05 2.59 21.63
N CYS A 288 3.74 2.35 21.68
CA CYS A 288 3.13 1.25 22.42
C CYS A 288 3.04 -0.06 21.62
N CYS A 289 3.68 -0.14 20.44
CA CYS A 289 3.67 -1.36 19.63
C CYS A 289 4.39 -2.51 20.34
N ASP A 290 3.77 -3.69 20.38
CA ASP A 290 4.34 -4.88 21.00
C ASP A 290 5.61 -5.38 20.29
N GLN A 291 5.77 -5.04 19.01
CA GLN A 291 6.93 -5.47 18.21
C GLN A 291 8.17 -4.64 18.55
N MET A 292 9.18 -5.30 19.12
CA MET A 292 10.46 -4.69 19.48
C MET A 292 11.13 -3.98 18.30
N ASP A 293 11.13 -4.60 17.12
CA ASP A 293 11.79 -4.05 15.93
C ASP A 293 11.15 -2.74 15.44
N VAL A 294 9.83 -2.61 15.58
CA VAL A 294 9.09 -1.38 15.25
C VAL A 294 9.52 -0.27 16.20
N ARG A 295 9.56 -0.55 17.51
CA ARG A 295 9.99 0.43 18.51
C ARG A 295 11.46 0.82 18.35
N GLY A 296 12.33 -0.14 18.01
CA GLY A 296 13.73 0.14 17.70
C GLY A 296 13.88 1.09 16.51
N SER A 297 13.16 0.83 15.42
CA SER A 297 13.18 1.70 14.23
C SER A 297 12.55 3.07 14.49
N LEU A 298 11.58 3.15 15.40
CA LEU A 298 10.99 4.42 15.85
C LEU A 298 12.00 5.26 16.66
N ALA A 299 12.80 4.61 17.51
CA ALA A 299 13.88 5.27 18.23
C ALA A 299 14.92 5.85 17.27
N ASP A 300 15.30 5.10 16.23
CA ASP A 300 16.19 5.60 15.17
C ASP A 300 15.59 6.83 14.47
N LEU A 301 14.29 6.79 14.14
CA LEU A 301 13.59 7.91 13.52
C LEU A 301 13.59 9.16 14.42
N PHE A 302 13.32 9.00 15.71
CA PHE A 302 13.39 10.10 16.66
C PHE A 302 14.79 10.72 16.73
N ASN A 303 15.83 9.87 16.79
CA ASN A 303 17.21 10.32 16.84
C ASN A 303 17.65 11.05 15.56
N MET A 304 17.25 10.56 14.39
CA MET A 304 17.68 11.12 13.11
C MET A 304 16.86 12.33 12.65
N GLN A 305 15.56 12.38 12.94
CA GLN A 305 14.65 13.40 12.40
C GLN A 305 14.07 14.33 13.47
N LEU A 306 13.66 13.84 14.65
CA LEU A 306 13.06 14.72 15.67
C LEU A 306 14.08 15.46 16.52
N ASN A 307 15.13 14.80 17.00
CA ASN A 307 16.12 15.46 17.84
C ASN A 307 16.77 16.67 17.14
N PRO A 308 17.15 16.60 15.84
CA PRO A 308 17.68 17.76 15.14
C PRO A 308 16.67 18.90 14.93
N LEU A 309 15.36 18.61 14.97
CA LEU A 309 14.32 19.64 14.87
C LEU A 309 14.05 20.35 16.20
N LEU A 310 14.49 19.77 17.31
CA LEU A 310 14.31 20.29 18.67
C LEU A 310 15.57 21.00 19.22
N ALA A 311 16.71 20.83 18.56
CA ALA A 311 17.97 21.49 18.88
C ALA A 311 18.06 22.88 18.22
#